data_AF-A0A7E4UWJ3-F1
#
_entry.id   AF-A0A7E4UWJ3-F1
#
_cell.length_a   1.000
_cell.length_b   1.000
_cell.length_c   1.000
_cell.angle_alpha   90.00
_cell.angle_beta   90.00
_cell.angle_gamma   90.00
#
_symmetry.space_group_name_H-M   'P 1'
#
loop_
_entity.id
_entity.type
_entity.pdbx_description
1 polymer ?
#
loop_
_entity_poly.entity_id
_entity_poly.type
_entity_poly.pdbx_seq_one_letter_code
_entity_poly.pdbx_strand_id
1 'polypeptide(L)'
;MLRVLLRRRYTTSPIPPTHPANLSRKPKFPENPDPMSCCGSGCQNCVWIQYAEQVSDYFDKIAHTGKTKVDKFDSVKKALKEHVPDANLRAYLLMEVKMKL
;
A
#
# COMPACT_ATOMS: atom_id res chain seq x y z
N MET A 1 -27.33 40.42 28.64
CA MET A 1 -27.90 39.23 27.97
C MET A 1 -26.77 38.48 27.29
N LEU A 2 -26.24 37.44 27.95
CA LEU A 2 -25.03 36.70 27.56
C LEU A 2 -25.36 35.70 26.43
N ARG A 3 -24.72 35.81 25.26
CA ARG A 3 -24.82 34.79 24.20
C ARG A 3 -23.81 33.68 24.44
N VAL A 4 -24.35 32.48 24.48
CA VAL A 4 -23.74 31.22 24.90
C VAL A 4 -22.70 30.71 23.89
N LEU A 5 -21.63 30.17 24.46
CA LEU A 5 -20.50 29.46 23.86
C LEU A 5 -20.92 28.39 22.83
N LEU A 6 -20.55 28.58 21.56
CA LEU A 6 -20.49 27.46 20.60
C LEU A 6 -19.12 26.77 20.75
N ARG A 7 -18.97 25.98 21.81
CA ARG A 7 -17.94 24.93 21.86
C ARG A 7 -18.32 23.89 20.80
N ARG A 8 -17.58 23.86 19.68
CA ARG A 8 -17.67 22.78 18.69
C ARG A 8 -17.37 21.48 19.41
N ARG A 9 -18.40 20.66 19.65
CA ARG A 9 -18.27 19.35 20.27
C ARG A 9 -17.45 18.49 19.30
N TYR A 10 -16.20 18.22 19.66
CA TYR A 10 -15.46 17.09 19.10
C TYR A 10 -16.22 15.83 19.50
N THR A 11 -16.98 15.26 18.58
CA THR A 11 -17.51 13.91 18.76
C THR A 11 -16.32 12.96 18.66
N THR A 12 -15.84 12.50 19.80
CA THR A 12 -14.97 11.33 19.91
C THR A 12 -15.77 10.13 19.39
N SER A 13 -15.67 9.83 18.09
CA SER A 13 -16.21 8.60 17.54
C SER A 13 -15.31 7.45 18.00
N PRO A 14 -15.83 6.40 18.66
CA PRO A 14 -15.03 5.25 19.07
C PRO A 14 -14.44 4.57 17.83
N ILE A 15 -13.11 4.52 17.78
CA ILE A 15 -12.35 3.69 16.86
C ILE A 15 -12.82 2.24 17.08
N PRO A 16 -13.30 1.51 16.06
CA PRO A 16 -13.54 0.09 16.20
C PRO A 16 -12.20 -0.63 16.38
N PRO A 17 -12.00 -1.45 17.45
CA PRO A 17 -10.82 -2.29 17.56
C PRO A 17 -10.94 -3.43 16.55
N THR A 18 -10.30 -3.31 15.39
CA THR A 18 -10.15 -4.43 14.46
C THR A 18 -9.04 -5.35 14.98
N HIS A 19 -9.37 -6.21 15.94
CA HIS A 19 -8.54 -7.34 16.35
C HIS A 19 -8.56 -8.46 15.28
N PRO A 20 -7.55 -9.34 15.29
CA PRO A 20 -6.92 -9.89 14.10
C PRO A 20 -7.62 -11.16 13.60
N ALA A 21 -7.98 -11.19 12.32
CA ALA A 21 -8.33 -12.43 11.64
C ALA A 21 -7.03 -13.11 11.16
N ASN A 22 -6.30 -13.75 12.07
CA ASN A 22 -5.31 -14.76 11.73
C ASN A 22 -6.05 -16.03 11.26
N LEU A 23 -6.43 -16.01 9.99
CA LEU A 23 -6.66 -17.22 9.22
C LEU A 23 -5.43 -17.36 8.35
N SER A 24 -4.76 -18.51 8.39
CA SER A 24 -3.61 -18.89 7.57
C SER A 24 -4.01 -18.85 6.08
N ARG A 25 -4.16 -17.63 5.56
CA ARG A 25 -4.39 -17.30 4.17
C ARG A 25 -3.02 -17.10 3.59
N LYS A 26 -2.69 -17.84 2.54
CA LYS A 26 -1.59 -17.42 1.66
C LYS A 26 -1.79 -15.94 1.38
N PRO A 27 -0.77 -15.09 1.53
CA PRO A 27 -0.92 -13.68 1.22
C PRO A 27 -1.41 -13.61 -0.24
N LYS A 28 -2.40 -12.75 -0.48
CA LYS A 28 -2.90 -12.43 -1.83
C LYS A 28 -2.06 -11.25 -2.35
N PHE A 29 -1.76 -11.25 -3.65
CA PHE A 29 -1.11 -10.10 -4.27
C PHE A 29 -1.98 -8.83 -4.06
N PRO A 30 -1.38 -7.67 -3.72
CA PRO A 30 -2.11 -6.44 -3.48
C PRO A 30 -2.96 -6.01 -4.68
N GLU A 31 -4.17 -5.52 -4.41
CA GLU A 31 -5.05 -4.96 -5.43
C GLU A 31 -4.56 -3.57 -5.84
N ASN A 32 -4.63 -3.23 -7.12
CA ASN A 32 -4.27 -1.88 -7.57
C ASN A 32 -5.21 -0.83 -6.97
N PRO A 33 -4.71 0.34 -6.55
CA PRO A 33 -5.55 1.45 -6.17
C PRO A 33 -6.32 2.03 -7.37
N ASP A 34 -7.45 2.69 -7.08
CA ASP A 34 -8.21 3.44 -8.09
C ASP A 34 -7.37 4.60 -8.62
N PRO A 35 -7.13 4.72 -9.94
CA PRO A 35 -6.42 5.85 -10.53
C PRO A 35 -6.99 7.22 -10.12
N MET A 36 -8.32 7.33 -9.91
CA MET A 36 -8.99 8.57 -9.51
C MET A 36 -8.67 8.98 -8.06
N SER A 37 -8.13 8.07 -7.26
CA SER A 37 -7.65 8.37 -5.91
C SER A 37 -6.25 8.97 -5.87
N CYS A 38 -5.55 9.04 -7.02
CA CYS A 38 -4.26 9.70 -7.14
C CYS A 38 -4.43 11.19 -7.50
N CYS A 39 -3.89 12.10 -6.67
CA CYS A 39 -3.93 13.54 -6.94
C CYS A 39 -2.97 14.01 -8.06
N GLY A 40 -2.06 13.14 -8.52
CA GLY A 40 -1.06 13.48 -9.55
C GLY A 40 0.02 14.48 -9.13
N SER A 41 -0.01 15.00 -7.89
CA SER A 41 0.92 16.04 -7.40
C SER A 41 2.17 15.49 -6.69
N GLY A 42 2.34 14.16 -6.62
CA GLY A 42 3.51 13.56 -5.98
C GLY A 42 3.58 13.76 -4.46
N CYS A 43 2.44 13.78 -3.76
CA CYS A 43 2.40 13.95 -2.31
C CYS A 43 2.83 12.69 -1.53
N GLN A 44 3.21 12.86 -0.25
CA GLN A 44 3.65 11.74 0.60
C GLN A 44 2.56 10.70 0.88
N ASN A 45 1.28 11.09 0.76
CA ASN A 45 0.14 10.19 0.97
C ASN A 45 -0.34 9.54 -0.35
N CYS A 46 0.54 9.41 -1.33
CA CYS A 46 0.19 8.86 -2.64
C CYS A 46 -0.26 7.40 -2.51
N VAL A 47 -1.42 7.07 -3.08
CA VAL A 47 -1.98 5.71 -3.11
C VAL A 47 -1.05 4.72 -3.80
N TRP A 48 -0.25 5.18 -4.76
CA TRP A 48 0.76 4.35 -5.43
C TRP A 48 1.99 4.07 -4.57
N ILE A 49 2.35 4.97 -3.65
CA ILE A 49 3.41 4.72 -2.64
C ILE A 49 2.95 3.62 -1.68
N GLN A 50 1.72 3.76 -1.16
CA GLN A 50 1.13 2.74 -0.27
C GLN A 50 1.01 1.39 -0.99
N TYR A 51 0.66 1.39 -2.28
CA TYR A 51 0.63 0.19 -3.09
C TYR A 51 2.02 -0.45 -3.24
N ALA A 52 3.07 0.34 -3.53
CA ALA A 52 4.44 -0.17 -3.57
C ALA A 52 4.86 -0.85 -2.25
N GLU A 53 4.49 -0.26 -1.11
CA GLU A 53 4.75 -0.85 0.21
C GLU A 53 4.06 -2.19 0.40
N GLN A 54 2.78 -2.28 0.04
CA GLN A 54 2.03 -3.54 0.10
C GLN A 54 2.65 -4.61 -0.80
N VAL A 55 3.15 -4.22 -1.99
CA VAL A 55 3.84 -5.14 -2.91
C VAL A 55 5.15 -5.63 -2.29
N SER A 56 5.99 -4.73 -1.75
CA SER A 56 7.22 -5.12 -1.04
C SER A 56 6.94 -6.10 0.11
N ASP A 57 5.99 -5.76 0.98
CA ASP A 57 5.56 -6.59 2.10
C ASP A 57 5.05 -7.97 1.65
N TYR A 58 4.31 -8.01 0.55
CA TYR A 58 3.81 -9.26 -0.03
C TYR A 58 4.98 -10.17 -0.41
N PHE A 59 5.98 -9.64 -1.11
CA PHE A 59 7.15 -10.42 -1.53
C PHE A 59 8.05 -10.83 -0.38
N ASP A 60 8.13 -10.03 0.69
CA ASP A 60 8.85 -10.42 1.90
C ASP A 60 8.14 -11.50 2.71
N LYS A 61 6.80 -11.48 2.76
CA LYS A 61 6.00 -12.50 3.44
C LYS A 61 5.96 -13.83 2.70
N ILE A 62 5.91 -13.84 1.36
CA ILE A 62 5.95 -15.10 0.59
C ILE A 62 7.35 -15.68 0.44
N ALA A 63 8.40 -14.89 0.72
CA ALA A 63 9.78 -15.35 0.67
C ALA A 63 10.12 -16.20 1.91
N HIS A 64 9.37 -17.28 2.10
CA HIS A 64 9.84 -18.37 2.92
C HIS A 64 10.79 -19.22 2.05
N THR A 65 12.01 -19.42 2.54
CA THR A 65 13.09 -20.28 2.01
C THR A 65 13.82 -19.87 0.71
N GLY A 66 15.08 -19.45 0.86
CA GLY A 66 16.16 -19.68 -0.11
C GLY A 66 16.30 -18.76 -1.33
N LYS A 67 15.38 -17.82 -1.57
CA LYS A 67 15.45 -16.91 -2.73
C LYS A 67 16.36 -15.71 -2.50
N THR A 68 17.16 -15.34 -3.49
CA THR A 68 18.03 -14.16 -3.44
C THR A 68 17.22 -12.87 -3.66
N LYS A 69 17.81 -11.70 -3.34
CA LYS A 69 17.21 -10.39 -3.64
C LYS A 69 16.87 -10.21 -5.12
N VAL A 70 17.69 -10.80 -6.01
CA VAL A 70 17.48 -10.75 -7.46
C VAL A 70 16.23 -11.52 -7.85
N ASP A 71 16.06 -12.74 -7.33
CA ASP A 71 14.87 -13.57 -7.60
C ASP A 71 13.58 -12.90 -7.11
N LYS A 72 13.63 -12.21 -5.96
CA LYS A 72 12.50 -11.41 -5.45
C LYS A 72 12.16 -10.27 -6.41
N PHE A 73 13.16 -9.51 -6.84
CA PHE A 73 12.96 -8.37 -7.72
C PHE A 73 12.40 -8.77 -9.09
N ASP A 74 12.86 -9.88 -9.67
CA ASP A 74 12.29 -10.39 -10.92
C ASP A 74 10.84 -10.84 -10.76
N SER A 75 10.50 -11.43 -9.61
CA SER A 75 9.12 -11.80 -9.27
C SER A 75 8.21 -10.57 -9.14
N VAL A 76 8.69 -9.52 -8.48
CA VAL A 76 8.01 -8.20 -8.41
C VAL A 76 7.79 -7.65 -9.82
N LYS A 77 8.84 -7.62 -10.64
CA LYS A 77 8.79 -7.05 -11.99
C LYS A 77 7.77 -7.75 -12.87
N LYS A 78 7.67 -9.08 -12.76
CA LYS A 78 6.66 -9.87 -13.48
C LYS A 78 5.25 -9.52 -12.99
N ALA A 79 5.02 -9.50 -11.68
CA ALA A 79 3.71 -9.18 -11.12
C ALA A 79 3.25 -7.75 -11.46
N LEU A 80 4.13 -6.77 -11.35
CA LEU A 80 3.82 -5.38 -11.74
C LEU A 80 3.51 -5.26 -13.23
N LYS A 81 4.18 -6.02 -14.11
CA LYS A 81 3.86 -6.04 -15.54
C LYS A 81 2.45 -6.57 -15.83
N GLU A 82 2.02 -7.57 -15.07
CA GLU A 82 0.71 -8.21 -15.22
C GLU A 82 -0.42 -7.35 -14.65
N HIS A 83 -0.21 -6.77 -13.47
CA HIS A 83 -1.27 -6.04 -12.76
C HIS A 83 -1.29 -4.54 -13.07
N VAL A 84 -0.15 -3.90 -13.38
CA VAL A 84 -0.08 -2.46 -13.60
C VAL A 84 0.07 -2.16 -15.10
N PRO A 85 -0.98 -1.62 -15.77
CA PRO A 85 -0.93 -1.39 -17.21
C PRO A 85 -0.02 -0.22 -17.59
N ASP A 86 0.01 0.84 -16.77
CA ASP A 86 0.78 2.05 -17.06
C ASP A 86 2.29 1.83 -16.90
N ALA A 87 3.05 2.19 -17.94
CA ALA A 87 4.48 1.94 -17.98
C ALA A 87 5.28 2.85 -17.04
N ASN A 88 4.87 4.12 -16.90
CA ASN A 88 5.55 5.09 -16.05
C ASN A 88 5.38 4.72 -14.57
N LEU A 89 4.18 4.31 -14.20
CA LEU A 89 3.83 3.83 -12.88
C LEU A 89 4.56 2.54 -12.53
N ARG A 90 4.68 1.59 -13.47
CA ARG A 90 5.54 0.41 -13.25
C ARG A 90 6.98 0.78 -12.97
N ALA A 91 7.54 1.72 -13.73
CA ALA A 91 8.92 2.16 -13.53
C ALA A 91 9.10 2.80 -12.14
N TYR A 92 8.15 3.63 -11.72
CA TYR A 92 8.12 4.22 -10.38
C TYR A 92 8.08 3.14 -9.28
N LEU A 93 7.11 2.23 -9.34
CA LEU A 93 6.93 1.16 -8.36
C LEU A 93 8.15 0.23 -8.29
N LEU A 94 8.79 -0.05 -9.43
CA LEU A 94 10.02 -0.85 -9.45
C LEU A 94 11.17 -0.19 -8.70
N MET A 95 11.33 1.14 -8.82
CA MET A 95 12.36 1.86 -8.07
C MET A 95 12.07 1.84 -6.56
N GLU A 96 10.82 2.09 -6.17
CA GLU A 96 10.40 2.05 -4.76
C GLU A 96 10.63 0.66 -4.13
N VAL A 97 10.20 -0.40 -4.82
CA VAL A 97 10.38 -1.77 -4.32
C VAL A 97 11.87 -2.17 -4.29
N LYS A 98 12.67 -1.73 -5.27
CA LYS A 98 14.13 -1.99 -5.29
C LYS A 98 14.84 -1.39 -4.08
N MET A 99 14.40 -0.22 -3.61
CA MET A 99 14.99 0.43 -2.43
C MET A 99 14.62 -0.30 -1.12
N LYS A 100 13.52 -1.06 -1.12
CA LYS A 100 13.01 -1.78 0.05
C LYS A 100 13.50 -3.24 0.15
N LEU A 101 13.81 -3.90 -0.97
CA LEU A 101 14.31 -5.30 -1.02
C LEU A 101 15.77 -5.49 -0.58
#